data_AF-A0A661VNV4-F1
#
_entry.id   AF-A0A661VNV4-F1
#
_cell.length_a   1.000
_cell.length_b   1.000
_cell.length_c   1.000
_cell.angle_alpha   90.00
_cell.angle_beta   90.00
_cell.angle_gamma   90.00
#
_symmetry.space_group_name_H-M   'P 1'
#
loop_
_entity.id
_entity.type
_entity.pdbx_description
1 polymer ?
#
loop_
_entity_poly.entity_id
_entity_poly.type
_entity_poly.pdbx_seq_one_letter_code
_entity_poly.pdbx_strand_id
1 'polypeptide(L)'
;MKDEDLITVSRGGINLTTSGVNLLSYFRSLMKATPLPETSITVAYRNYAVLVKGAASKINRGVEQRDAALLAGAKGATTLWYNGESFLMPGMEGSLENSITCFLREHLNPEPRDVIIIGTADNHLSAEIGAKSAALKLVKSLFTRGKAS
;
A
#
# COMPACT_ATOMS: atom_id res chain seq x y z
N MET A 1 -16.80 9.87 11.01
CA MET A 1 -15.66 10.79 11.31
C MET A 1 -15.93 11.74 12.47
N LYS A 2 -16.89 12.70 12.39
CA LYS A 2 -17.21 13.59 13.53
C LYS A 2 -17.96 12.84 14.64
N ASP A 3 -18.93 12.01 14.25
CA ASP A 3 -19.72 11.17 15.17
C ASP A 3 -18.89 10.05 15.83
N GLU A 4 -17.71 9.75 15.26
CA GLU A 4 -16.73 8.79 15.80
C GLU A 4 -15.64 9.49 16.63
N ASP A 5 -15.79 10.79 16.91
CA ASP A 5 -14.81 11.60 17.63
C ASP A 5 -13.39 11.56 17.02
N LEU A 6 -13.27 11.48 15.69
CA LEU A 6 -11.96 11.48 15.00
C LEU A 6 -11.55 12.88 14.53
N ILE A 7 -12.53 13.77 14.34
CA ILE A 7 -12.30 15.14 13.87
C ILE A 7 -13.11 16.15 14.69
N THR A 8 -12.54 17.34 14.82
CA THR A 8 -13.24 18.53 15.31
C THR A 8 -13.41 19.53 14.17
N VAL A 9 -14.51 20.27 14.19
CA VAL A 9 -14.80 21.33 13.20
C VAL A 9 -14.82 22.66 13.92
N SER A 10 -13.99 23.60 13.49
CA SER A 10 -13.94 24.97 14.00
C SER A 10 -14.06 25.97 12.86
N ARG A 11 -14.16 27.27 13.18
CA ARG A 11 -14.14 28.34 12.16
C ARG A 11 -12.88 28.34 11.30
N GLY A 12 -11.78 27.75 11.79
CA GLY A 12 -10.52 27.61 11.07
C GLY A 12 -10.39 26.33 10.23
N GLY A 13 -11.41 25.46 10.19
CA GLY A 13 -11.41 24.23 9.41
C GLY A 13 -11.57 22.95 10.22
N ILE A 14 -11.11 21.83 9.66
CA ILE A 14 -11.22 20.48 10.24
C ILE A 14 -9.88 20.08 10.83
N ASN A 15 -9.86 19.67 12.10
CA ASN A 15 -8.67 19.19 12.80
C ASN A 15 -8.90 17.77 13.32
N LEU A 16 -7.82 16.99 13.48
CA LEU A 16 -7.91 15.68 14.15
C LEU A 16 -8.06 15.88 15.67
N THR A 17 -8.90 15.05 16.28
CA THR A 17 -8.92 14.87 17.75
C THR A 17 -7.72 14.02 18.19
N THR A 18 -7.50 13.88 19.50
CA THR A 18 -6.54 12.91 20.04
C THR A 18 -6.81 11.49 19.53
N SER A 19 -8.07 11.07 19.50
CA SER A 19 -8.50 9.78 18.97
C SER A 19 -8.17 9.65 17.48
N GLY A 20 -8.41 10.70 16.68
CA GLY A 20 -8.03 10.75 15.27
C GLY A 20 -6.54 10.67 15.02
N VAL A 21 -5.72 11.37 15.83
CA VAL A 21 -4.26 11.31 15.77
C VAL A 21 -3.75 9.91 16.12
N ASN A 22 -4.32 9.27 17.15
CA ASN A 22 -3.95 7.91 17.54
C ASN A 22 -4.27 6.90 16.43
N LEU A 23 -5.46 6.99 15.84
CA LEU A 23 -5.87 6.13 14.73
C LEU A 23 -4.95 6.33 13.51
N LEU A 24 -4.63 7.58 13.16
CA LEU A 24 -3.73 7.87 12.06
C LEU A 24 -2.31 7.35 12.33
N SER A 25 -1.83 7.48 13.57
CA SER A 25 -0.52 6.97 13.99
C SER A 25 -0.46 5.44 13.90
N TYR A 26 -1.55 4.77 14.25
CA TYR A 26 -1.68 3.33 14.06
C TYR A 26 -1.61 2.91 12.59
N PHE A 27 -2.35 3.57 11.69
CA PHE A 27 -2.24 3.24 10.26
C PHE A 27 -0.85 3.57 9.69
N ARG A 28 -0.19 4.62 10.18
CA ARG A 28 1.19 4.98 9.80
C ARG A 28 2.23 3.97 10.29
N SER A 29 1.97 3.24 11.38
CA SER A 29 2.86 2.15 11.80
C SER A 29 2.68 0.90 10.94
N LEU A 30 1.48 0.68 10.40
CA LEU A 30 1.18 -0.45 9.51
C LEU A 30 1.57 -0.21 8.06
N MET A 31 1.53 1.04 7.60
CA MET A 31 1.72 1.39 6.19
C MET A 31 2.63 2.59 6.00
N LYS A 32 3.48 2.50 4.98
CA LYS A 32 4.25 3.63 4.44
C LYS A 32 3.93 3.78 2.96
N ALA A 33 4.07 4.97 2.42
CA ALA A 33 3.77 5.20 1.02
C ALA A 33 4.64 6.28 0.41
N THR A 34 4.90 6.16 -0.89
CA THR A 34 5.66 7.13 -1.66
C THR A 34 5.17 7.13 -3.12
N PRO A 35 5.18 8.29 -3.80
CA PRO A 35 5.19 8.31 -5.26
C PRO A 35 6.34 7.44 -5.77
N LEU A 36 6.09 6.68 -6.83
CA LEU A 36 7.10 5.86 -7.48
C LEU A 36 7.36 6.43 -8.87
N PRO A 37 8.64 6.55 -9.30
CA PRO A 37 8.96 6.91 -10.67
C PRO A 37 8.37 5.95 -11.70
N GLU A 38 8.42 6.35 -12.96
CA GLU A 38 8.08 5.47 -14.08
C GLU A 38 8.98 4.23 -14.08
N THR A 39 8.39 3.07 -14.37
CA THR A 39 9.10 1.80 -14.36
C THR A 39 8.49 0.80 -15.34
N SER A 40 9.34 -0.05 -15.90
CA SER A 40 9.00 -1.15 -16.81
C SER A 40 8.12 -2.25 -16.19
N ILE A 41 8.03 -2.33 -14.86
CA ILE A 41 7.21 -3.35 -14.16
C ILE A 41 5.74 -2.93 -13.95
N THR A 42 5.34 -1.80 -14.53
CA THR A 42 4.00 -1.22 -14.39
C THR A 42 3.37 -0.94 -15.75
N VAL A 43 2.04 -0.98 -15.82
CA VAL A 43 1.28 -0.88 -17.07
C VAL A 43 1.03 0.55 -17.58
N ALA A 44 1.42 1.58 -16.82
CA ALA A 44 1.22 2.99 -17.16
C ALA A 44 2.28 3.90 -16.50
N TYR A 45 2.21 5.20 -16.79
CA TYR A 45 3.25 6.19 -16.50
C TYR A 45 3.19 6.82 -15.10
N ARG A 46 2.14 6.59 -14.32
CA ARG A 46 2.01 7.15 -12.97
C ARG A 46 1.85 6.05 -11.96
N ASN A 47 2.79 6.01 -11.01
CA ASN A 47 2.93 4.95 -10.04
C ASN A 47 2.92 5.49 -8.61
N TYR A 48 2.34 4.72 -7.71
CA TYR A 48 2.34 5.01 -6.29
C TYR A 48 2.52 3.73 -5.49
N ALA A 49 3.54 3.68 -4.63
CA ALA A 49 3.88 2.51 -3.86
C ALA A 49 3.38 2.64 -2.42
N VAL A 50 2.72 1.60 -1.93
CA VAL A 50 2.30 1.47 -0.53
C VAL A 50 2.90 0.19 0.04
N LEU A 51 3.72 0.34 1.08
CA LEU A 51 4.20 -0.76 1.91
C LEU A 51 3.17 -1.09 2.99
N VAL A 52 2.93 -2.38 3.21
CA VAL A 52 2.12 -2.94 4.29
C VAL A 52 2.97 -3.89 5.12
N LYS A 53 3.10 -3.59 6.41
CA LYS A 53 3.97 -4.31 7.34
C LYS A 53 3.50 -5.74 7.59
N GLY A 54 4.42 -6.71 7.50
CA GLY A 54 4.20 -8.11 7.90
C GLY A 54 3.10 -8.87 7.14
N ALA A 55 2.71 -8.40 5.95
CA ALA A 55 1.54 -8.91 5.24
C ALA A 55 1.84 -10.03 4.22
N ALA A 56 3.09 -10.47 4.05
CA ALA A 56 3.46 -11.42 2.99
C ALA A 56 2.68 -12.74 3.04
N SER A 57 2.30 -13.22 4.23
CA SER A 57 1.51 -14.45 4.41
C SER A 57 0.08 -14.37 3.86
N LYS A 58 -0.38 -13.16 3.49
CA LYS A 58 -1.70 -12.92 2.90
C LYS A 58 -1.65 -12.78 1.38
N ILE A 59 -0.47 -12.81 0.79
CA ILE A 59 -0.29 -12.68 -0.65
C ILE A 59 -0.19 -14.05 -1.28
N ASN A 60 -1.11 -14.34 -2.20
CA ASN A 60 -1.08 -15.55 -3.03
C ASN A 60 -0.53 -15.23 -4.43
N ARG A 61 -1.35 -14.55 -5.25
CA ARG A 61 -1.02 -14.26 -6.66
C ARG A 61 -1.02 -12.77 -6.98
N GLY A 62 -1.28 -11.90 -6.00
CA GLY A 62 -1.42 -10.45 -6.21
C GLY A 62 -2.69 -10.01 -6.95
N VAL A 63 -3.53 -10.96 -7.40
CA VAL A 63 -4.76 -10.69 -8.17
C VAL A 63 -5.75 -9.89 -7.33
N GLU A 64 -5.90 -10.19 -6.04
CA GLU A 64 -6.86 -9.47 -5.20
C GLU A 64 -6.49 -7.99 -5.03
N GLN A 65 -5.18 -7.67 -5.04
CA GLN A 65 -4.67 -6.30 -4.97
C GLN A 65 -4.87 -5.58 -6.31
N ARG A 66 -4.60 -6.24 -7.43
CA ARG A 66 -4.87 -5.69 -8.77
C ARG A 66 -6.35 -5.36 -8.94
N ASP A 67 -7.23 -6.29 -8.60
CA ASP A 67 -8.68 -6.11 -8.74
C ASP A 67 -9.18 -4.99 -7.82
N ALA A 68 -8.67 -4.91 -6.59
CA ALA A 68 -8.98 -3.82 -5.67
C ALA A 68 -8.54 -2.45 -6.21
N ALA A 69 -7.37 -2.37 -6.84
CA ALA A 69 -6.88 -1.14 -7.44
C ALA A 69 -7.72 -0.73 -8.67
N LEU A 70 -8.08 -1.70 -9.53
CA LEU A 70 -8.95 -1.48 -10.68
C LEU A 70 -10.32 -0.93 -10.27
N LEU A 71 -10.96 -1.54 -9.27
CA LEU A 71 -12.24 -1.08 -8.73
C LEU A 71 -12.15 0.33 -8.12
N ALA A 72 -10.98 0.74 -7.68
CA ALA A 72 -10.71 2.06 -7.13
C ALA A 72 -10.29 3.10 -8.19
N GLY A 73 -10.32 2.73 -9.48
CA GLY A 73 -10.05 3.65 -10.59
C GLY A 73 -8.60 3.71 -11.07
N ALA A 74 -7.73 2.81 -10.61
CA ALA A 74 -6.41 2.62 -11.21
C ALA A 74 -6.50 1.74 -12.48
N LYS A 75 -5.43 1.70 -13.28
CA LYS A 75 -5.29 0.79 -14.43
C LYS A 75 -4.75 -0.58 -14.06
N GLY A 76 -4.22 -0.72 -12.85
CA GLY A 76 -3.74 -1.98 -12.31
C GLY A 76 -2.96 -1.79 -11.03
N ALA A 77 -2.43 -2.90 -10.52
CA ALA A 77 -1.42 -2.89 -9.48
C ALA A 77 -0.44 -4.06 -9.62
N THR A 78 0.79 -3.81 -9.20
CA THR A 78 1.86 -4.81 -9.07
C THR A 78 2.12 -5.06 -7.59
N THR A 79 2.12 -6.32 -7.17
CA THR A 79 2.34 -6.71 -5.78
C THR A 79 3.69 -7.39 -5.64
N LEU A 80 4.46 -6.97 -4.64
CA LEU A 80 5.79 -7.48 -4.32
C LEU A 80 5.85 -7.81 -2.83
N TRP A 81 6.65 -8.79 -2.43
CA TRP A 81 7.01 -8.98 -1.02
C TRP A 81 8.52 -8.99 -0.84
N TYR A 82 8.97 -8.52 0.32
CA TYR A 82 10.39 -8.42 0.64
C TYR A 82 10.83 -9.62 1.49
N ASN A 83 11.83 -10.37 1.02
CA ASN A 83 12.35 -11.53 1.75
C ASN A 83 13.52 -11.20 2.70
N GLY A 84 13.98 -9.94 2.72
CA GLY A 84 15.18 -9.51 3.44
C GLY A 84 16.35 -9.13 2.52
N GLU A 85 16.35 -9.63 1.29
CA GLU A 85 17.43 -9.46 0.32
C GLU A 85 16.95 -8.89 -1.02
N SER A 86 15.74 -9.22 -1.44
CA SER A 86 15.18 -8.80 -2.72
C SER A 86 13.65 -8.68 -2.65
N PHE A 87 13.09 -7.96 -3.62
CA PHE A 87 11.65 -7.92 -3.85
C PHE A 87 11.25 -9.02 -4.82
N LEU A 88 10.26 -9.81 -4.43
CA LEU A 88 9.77 -10.95 -5.18
C LEU A 88 8.34 -10.70 -5.62
N MET A 89 8.07 -10.98 -6.90
CA MET A 89 6.73 -10.90 -7.48
C MET A 89 6.06 -12.27 -7.45
N PRO A 90 4.80 -12.39 -6.99
CA PRO A 90 4.11 -13.68 -7.00
C PRO A 90 3.99 -14.26 -8.41
N GLY A 91 4.50 -15.48 -8.61
CA GLY A 91 4.38 -16.21 -9.87
C GLY A 91 5.34 -15.76 -10.98
N MET A 92 6.35 -14.94 -10.68
CA MET A 92 7.41 -14.58 -11.62
C MET A 92 8.77 -14.96 -11.04
N GLU A 93 9.60 -15.63 -11.85
CA GLU A 93 11.00 -15.87 -11.52
C GLU A 93 11.82 -14.65 -11.98
N GLY A 94 12.45 -13.96 -11.03
CA GLY A 94 13.29 -12.80 -11.33
C GLY A 94 13.32 -11.78 -10.20
N SER A 95 14.39 -10.97 -10.20
CA SER A 95 14.55 -9.83 -9.29
C SER A 95 14.02 -8.55 -9.94
N LEU A 96 13.47 -7.66 -9.12
CA LEU A 96 13.15 -6.30 -9.52
C LEU A 96 14.40 -5.54 -9.97
N GLU A 97 14.27 -4.60 -10.91
CA GLU A 97 15.37 -3.74 -11.34
C GLU A 97 16.07 -3.07 -10.15
N ASN A 98 17.40 -2.96 -10.21
CA ASN A 98 18.20 -2.43 -9.10
C ASN A 98 17.82 -0.99 -8.73
N SER A 99 17.51 -0.15 -9.72
CA SER A 99 17.11 1.25 -9.52
C SER A 99 15.86 1.36 -8.63
N ILE A 100 14.82 0.59 -8.96
CA ILE A 100 13.56 0.54 -8.22
C ILE A 100 13.77 -0.09 -6.84
N THR A 101 14.57 -1.15 -6.77
CA THR A 101 14.90 -1.82 -5.50
C THR A 101 15.56 -0.85 -4.52
N CYS A 102 16.55 -0.08 -4.99
CA CYS A 102 17.20 0.96 -4.18
C CYS A 102 16.20 2.04 -3.76
N PHE A 103 15.38 2.54 -4.70
CA PHE A 103 14.37 3.56 -4.40
C PHE A 103 13.38 3.10 -3.32
N LEU A 104 12.82 1.90 -3.46
CA LEU A 104 11.87 1.34 -2.49
C LEU A 104 12.52 1.12 -1.13
N ARG A 105 13.79 0.70 -1.07
CA ARG A 105 14.54 0.57 0.18
C ARG A 105 14.73 1.90 0.88
N GLU A 106 15.18 2.92 0.15
CA GLU A 106 15.44 4.26 0.69
C GLU A 106 14.16 4.93 1.21
N HIS A 107 13.06 4.84 0.47
CA HIS A 107 11.84 5.60 0.78
C HIS A 107 10.87 4.86 1.71
N LEU A 108 10.86 3.53 1.68
CA LEU A 108 9.90 2.73 2.45
C LEU A 108 10.56 1.97 3.60
N ASN A 109 11.87 1.75 3.57
CA ASN A 109 12.63 0.96 4.54
C ASN A 109 11.91 -0.36 4.91
N PRO A 110 11.79 -1.29 3.95
CA PRO A 110 11.07 -2.54 4.12
C PRO A 110 11.79 -3.50 5.06
N GLU A 111 11.01 -4.27 5.80
CA GLU A 111 11.48 -5.36 6.63
C GLU A 111 11.05 -6.71 6.02
N PRO A 112 11.72 -7.82 6.36
CA PRO A 112 11.31 -9.13 5.89
C PRO A 112 9.82 -9.39 6.16
N ARG A 113 9.13 -9.94 5.16
CA ARG A 113 7.68 -10.22 5.15
C ARG A 113 6.78 -9.00 4.95
N ASP A 114 7.34 -7.82 4.69
CA ASP A 114 6.57 -6.67 4.22
C ASP A 114 6.13 -6.87 2.76
N VAL A 115 4.99 -6.26 2.42
CA VAL A 115 4.42 -6.28 1.08
C VAL A 115 4.41 -4.88 0.54
N ILE A 116 4.77 -4.72 -0.73
CA ILE A 116 4.65 -3.46 -1.46
C ILE A 116 3.61 -3.65 -2.55
N ILE A 117 2.63 -2.75 -2.60
CA ILE A 117 1.64 -2.66 -3.65
C ILE A 117 1.90 -1.38 -4.43
N ILE A 118 2.16 -1.51 -5.72
CA ILE A 118 2.38 -0.41 -6.65
C ILE A 118 1.10 -0.26 -7.46
N GLY A 119 0.33 0.79 -7.17
CA GLY A 119 -0.82 1.18 -8.00
C GLY A 119 -0.34 1.98 -9.20
N THR A 120 -0.99 1.74 -10.34
CA THR A 120 -0.58 2.32 -11.62
C THR A 120 -1.78 2.90 -12.37
N ALA A 121 -1.65 4.11 -12.89
CA ALA A 121 -2.71 4.79 -13.66
C ALA A 121 -2.14 5.85 -14.62
N ASP A 122 -3.02 6.58 -15.31
CA ASP A 122 -2.64 7.70 -16.19
C ASP A 122 -2.40 9.01 -15.41
N ASN A 123 -2.87 9.08 -14.17
CA ASN A 123 -2.73 10.26 -13.32
C ASN A 123 -2.33 9.85 -11.89
N HIS A 124 -1.68 10.77 -11.17
CA HIS A 124 -1.17 10.51 -9.82
C HIS A 124 -2.26 10.12 -8.82
N LEU A 125 -3.41 10.82 -8.85
CA LEU A 125 -4.49 10.61 -7.90
C LEU A 125 -5.08 9.20 -8.01
N SER A 126 -5.37 8.73 -9.23
CA SER A 126 -5.87 7.38 -9.47
C SER A 126 -4.85 6.31 -9.08
N ALA A 127 -3.56 6.51 -9.35
CA ALA A 127 -2.51 5.57 -8.94
C ALA A 127 -2.43 5.47 -7.41
N GLU A 128 -2.46 6.62 -6.72
CA GLU A 128 -2.45 6.71 -5.26
C GLU A 128 -3.68 6.06 -4.62
N ILE A 129 -4.89 6.40 -5.11
CA ILE A 129 -6.14 5.83 -4.61
C ILE A 129 -6.16 4.32 -4.84
N GLY A 130 -5.71 3.84 -6.01
CA GLY A 130 -5.63 2.42 -6.32
C GLY A 130 -4.70 1.67 -5.37
N ALA A 131 -3.49 2.18 -5.17
CA ALA A 131 -2.50 1.58 -4.28
C ALA A 131 -2.99 1.55 -2.82
N LYS A 132 -3.53 2.67 -2.31
CA LYS A 132 -4.05 2.78 -0.95
C LYS A 132 -5.28 1.89 -0.72
N SER A 133 -6.17 1.80 -1.70
CA SER A 133 -7.35 0.92 -1.64
C SER A 133 -6.96 -0.54 -1.53
N ALA A 134 -6.01 -0.98 -2.37
CA ALA A 134 -5.50 -2.34 -2.34
C ALA A 134 -4.77 -2.65 -1.02
N ALA A 135 -3.95 -1.72 -0.53
CA ALA A 135 -3.26 -1.84 0.76
C ALA A 135 -4.24 -1.90 1.94
N LEU A 136 -5.26 -1.06 1.97
CA LEU A 136 -6.26 -1.06 3.04
C LEU A 136 -7.06 -2.38 3.06
N LYS A 137 -7.39 -2.93 1.89
CA LYS A 137 -8.03 -4.25 1.79
C LYS A 137 -7.13 -5.36 2.35
N LEU A 138 -5.82 -5.30 2.06
CA LEU A 138 -4.84 -6.23 2.61
C LEU A 138 -4.74 -6.10 4.14
N VAL A 139 -4.67 -4.88 4.67
CA VAL A 139 -4.68 -4.60 6.11
C VAL A 139 -5.94 -5.17 6.77
N LYS A 140 -7.12 -4.95 6.18
CA LYS A 140 -8.38 -5.53 6.68
C LYS A 140 -8.31 -7.06 6.78
N SER A 141 -7.68 -7.73 5.82
CA SER A 141 -7.54 -9.20 5.80
C SER A 141 -6.62 -9.77 6.90
N LEU A 142 -5.75 -8.94 7.48
CA LEU A 142 -4.92 -9.31 8.63
C LEU A 142 -5.78 -9.45 9.89
N PHE A 143 -6.78 -8.58 10.06
CA PHE A 143 -7.64 -8.56 11.27
C PHE A 143 -8.82 -9.54 11.22
N THR A 144 -9.26 -9.97 10.04
CA THR A 144 -10.45 -10.84 9.92
C THR A 144 -10.21 -12.31 10.25
N ARG A 145 -8.96 -12.78 10.44
CA ARG A 145 -8.65 -14.19 10.77
C ARG A 145 -8.45 -14.51 12.25
N GLY A 146 -8.64 -13.56 13.17
CA GLY A 146 -8.61 -13.82 14.61
C GLY A 146 -9.83 -14.57 15.19
N LYS A 147 -10.73 -15.09 14.35
CA LYS A 147 -11.93 -15.87 14.75
C LYS A 147 -11.97 -17.27 14.10
N ALA A 148 -10.84 -17.97 14.09
CA ALA A 148 -10.79 -19.39 13.76
C ALA A 148 -9.67 -20.05 14.56
N SER A 149 -10.02 -20.45 15.79
CA SER A 149 -9.55 -21.59 16.59
C SER A 149 -10.05 -21.44 18.01
#